data_AF-A0AAQ3QJS2-F1
#
_entry.id   AF-A0AAQ3QJS2-F1
#
_cell.length_a   1.000
_cell.length_b   1.000
_cell.length_c   1.000
_cell.angle_alpha   90.00
_cell.angle_beta   90.00
_cell.angle_gamma   90.00
#
_symmetry.space_group_name_H-M   'P 1'
#
loop_
_entity.id
_entity.type
_entity.pdbx_description
1 polymer ?
#
loop_
_entity_poly.entity_id
_entity_poly.type
_entity_poly.pdbx_seq_one_letter_code
_entity_poly.pdbx_strand_id
1 'polypeptide(L)'
;MLRSFTNSAVFLFLAKYQMLHDKEFEITQEIDGKEESDNISTISRLRLIASDYFLSFMWVLSGSIAKYFVNMILGSGMKSVSLLIKGLIALLSLYYFAQLGKATGGSYNPLLILCYAISDNFLEFLYVVLGRIPAQVIGSIMAVWFINVAFPAAAAAAGPHLNIDVNSGALVEGLLTCFIVILSLRLNKFPSSSKKTWIKCVAKVILHFLGSHTTGGIMNPASAFGWAYAKEEHVRKEHLCVYCLAPIEATLLIAWIGSLFPDFTKHRRLHDTQYKDKIE
;
A
#
# COMPACT_ATOMS: atom_id res chain seq x y z
N MET A 1 78.98 -3.23 4.57
CA MET A 1 77.97 -2.72 3.61
C MET A 1 76.84 -3.72 3.33
N LEU A 2 77.11 -5.02 3.04
CA LEU A 2 76.03 -5.99 2.72
C LEU A 2 74.98 -6.25 3.82
N ARG A 3 75.35 -6.28 5.11
CA ARG A 3 74.40 -6.51 6.23
C ARG A 3 73.34 -5.41 6.41
N SER A 4 73.64 -4.18 5.99
CA SER A 4 72.70 -3.04 6.09
C SER A 4 71.61 -3.12 5.01
N PHE A 5 71.98 -3.59 3.81
CA PHE A 5 71.06 -3.75 2.68
C PHE A 5 70.06 -4.90 2.88
N THR A 6 70.49 -6.03 3.44
CA THR A 6 69.62 -7.18 3.73
C THR A 6 68.57 -6.87 4.80
N ASN A 7 68.93 -6.11 5.83
CA ASN A 7 67.98 -5.72 6.87
C ASN A 7 66.92 -4.74 6.36
N SER A 8 67.28 -3.85 5.43
CA SER A 8 66.35 -2.91 4.82
C SER A 8 65.35 -3.60 3.87
N ALA A 9 65.80 -4.59 3.09
CA ALA A 9 64.93 -5.37 2.20
C ALA A 9 63.94 -6.24 2.96
N VAL A 10 64.36 -6.88 4.06
CA VAL A 10 63.48 -7.67 4.94
C VAL A 10 62.45 -6.77 5.63
N PHE A 11 62.86 -5.59 6.09
CA PHE A 11 61.94 -4.62 6.70
C PHE A 11 60.89 -4.11 5.69
N LEU A 12 61.31 -3.77 4.46
CA LEU A 12 60.40 -3.38 3.38
C LEU A 12 59.44 -4.51 2.99
N PHE A 13 59.92 -5.76 2.97
CA PHE A 13 59.08 -6.93 2.70
C PHE A 13 58.04 -7.15 3.79
N LEU A 14 58.44 -7.09 5.07
CA LEU A 14 57.54 -7.22 6.21
C LEU A 14 56.51 -6.08 6.27
N ALA A 15 56.94 -4.84 6.03
CA ALA A 15 56.04 -3.69 5.98
C ALA A 15 55.02 -3.82 4.83
N LYS A 16 55.46 -4.30 3.65
CA LYS A 16 54.57 -4.54 2.50
C LYS A 16 53.61 -5.71 2.76
N TYR A 17 54.07 -6.76 3.44
CA TYR A 17 53.23 -7.90 3.83
C TYR A 17 52.16 -7.48 4.84
N GLN A 18 52.53 -6.73 5.87
CA GLN A 18 51.61 -6.18 6.86
C GLN A 18 50.55 -5.30 6.20
N MET A 19 50.97 -4.40 5.30
CA MET A 19 50.07 -3.52 4.56
C MET A 19 49.08 -4.28 3.66
N LEU A 20 49.51 -5.38 3.03
CA LEU A 20 48.64 -6.21 2.20
C LEU A 20 47.62 -6.99 3.05
N HIS A 21 48.05 -7.52 4.19
CA HIS A 21 47.18 -8.20 5.13
C HIS A 21 46.13 -7.26 5.74
N ASP A 22 46.52 -6.04 6.12
CA ASP A 22 45.59 -5.04 6.65
C ASP A 22 44.56 -4.62 5.59
N LYS A 23 44.97 -4.49 4.33
CA LYS A 23 44.05 -4.22 3.21
C LYS A 23 43.07 -5.37 2.95
N GLU A 24 43.53 -6.62 2.99
CA GLU A 24 42.62 -7.78 2.84
C GLU A 24 41.59 -7.85 3.97
N PHE A 25 42.01 -7.50 5.20
CA PHE A 25 41.10 -7.44 6.35
C PHE A 25 40.06 -6.32 6.22
N GLU A 26 40.46 -5.12 5.80
CA GLU A 26 39.53 -3.99 5.53
C GLU A 26 38.52 -4.33 4.43
N ILE A 27 38.97 -4.93 3.32
CA ILE A 27 38.10 -5.37 2.22
C ILE A 27 37.09 -6.41 2.70
N THR A 28 37.53 -7.35 3.54
CA THR A 28 36.64 -8.39 4.08
C THR A 28 35.58 -7.79 5.00
N GLN A 29 35.93 -6.83 5.86
CA GLN A 29 34.98 -6.12 6.71
C GLN A 29 33.96 -5.29 5.90
N GLU A 30 34.40 -4.65 4.81
CA GLU A 30 33.52 -3.87 3.94
C GLU A 30 32.54 -4.75 3.16
N ILE A 31 32.99 -5.94 2.71
CA ILE A 31 32.14 -6.94 2.05
C ILE A 31 31.11 -7.51 3.03
N ASP A 32 31.54 -7.92 4.22
CA ASP A 32 30.68 -8.52 5.25
C ASP A 32 29.63 -7.51 5.75
N GLY A 33 30.05 -6.26 6.01
CA GLY A 33 29.13 -5.18 6.38
C GLY A 33 28.13 -4.82 5.28
N LYS A 34 28.54 -4.90 4.00
CA LYS A 34 27.64 -4.70 2.87
C LYS A 34 26.62 -5.83 2.75
N GLU A 35 27.06 -7.08 2.87
CA GLU A 35 26.19 -8.27 2.82
C GLU A 35 25.17 -8.27 3.97
N GLU A 36 25.58 -7.90 5.18
CA GLU A 36 24.67 -7.74 6.32
C GLU A 36 23.63 -6.63 6.06
N SER A 37 24.05 -5.48 5.52
CA SER A 37 23.15 -4.37 5.19
C SER A 37 22.13 -4.74 4.10
N ASP A 38 22.55 -5.50 3.08
CA ASP A 38 21.69 -5.96 2.00
C ASP A 38 20.70 -7.02 2.50
N ASN A 39 21.12 -7.89 3.42
CA ASN A 39 20.25 -8.86 4.09
C ASN A 39 19.18 -8.18 4.97
N ILE A 40 19.57 -7.20 5.78
CA ILE A 40 18.63 -6.41 6.62
C ILE A 40 17.62 -5.68 5.73
N SER A 41 18.08 -5.04 4.66
CA SER A 41 17.23 -4.37 3.66
C SER A 41 16.21 -5.33 3.03
N THR A 42 16.65 -6.54 2.67
CA THR A 42 15.80 -7.58 2.07
C THR A 42 14.73 -8.08 3.05
N ILE A 43 15.11 -8.38 4.28
CA ILE A 43 14.17 -8.81 5.35
C ILE A 43 13.13 -7.73 5.60
N SER A 44 13.54 -6.47 5.68
CA SER A 44 12.64 -5.33 5.85
C SER A 44 11.65 -5.17 4.70
N ARG A 45 12.09 -5.38 3.45
CA ARG A 45 11.21 -5.38 2.27
C ARG A 45 10.21 -6.54 2.31
N LEU A 46 10.65 -7.76 2.63
CA LEU A 46 9.75 -8.91 2.77
C LEU A 46 8.70 -8.70 3.88
N ARG A 47 9.11 -8.15 5.02
CA ARG A 47 8.21 -7.79 6.13
C ARG A 47 7.12 -6.82 5.68
N LEU A 48 7.47 -5.87 4.82
CA LEU A 48 6.53 -4.87 4.29
C LEU A 48 5.51 -5.50 3.34
N ILE A 49 5.96 -6.37 2.43
CA ILE A 49 5.08 -7.16 1.53
C ILE A 49 4.12 -8.03 2.35
N ALA A 50 4.61 -8.72 3.39
CA ALA A 50 3.78 -9.51 4.28
C ALA A 50 2.74 -8.64 5.01
N SER A 51 3.14 -7.45 5.47
CA SER A 51 2.25 -6.50 6.12
C SER A 51 1.14 -6.01 5.18
N ASP A 52 1.47 -5.73 3.91
CA ASP A 52 0.48 -5.38 2.88
C ASP A 52 -0.55 -6.50 2.65
N TYR A 53 -0.07 -7.74 2.55
CA TYR A 53 -0.92 -8.92 2.42
C TYR A 53 -1.90 -9.03 3.60
N PHE A 54 -1.39 -9.02 4.84
CA PHE A 54 -2.22 -9.20 6.04
C PHE A 54 -3.22 -8.06 6.23
N LEU A 55 -2.81 -6.81 6.02
CA LEU A 55 -3.73 -5.68 6.13
C LEU A 55 -4.83 -5.72 5.09
N SER A 56 -4.50 -6.07 3.84
CA SER A 56 -5.50 -6.24 2.79
C SER A 56 -6.48 -7.38 3.11
N PHE A 57 -5.96 -8.51 3.60
CA PHE A 57 -6.77 -9.64 4.06
C PHE A 57 -7.75 -9.21 5.17
N MET A 58 -7.23 -8.61 6.24
CA MET A 58 -8.05 -8.17 7.37
C MET A 58 -9.06 -7.11 6.96
N TRP A 59 -8.69 -6.19 6.06
CA TRP A 59 -9.57 -5.12 5.58
C TRP A 59 -10.81 -5.70 4.89
N VAL A 60 -10.62 -6.61 3.94
CA VAL A 60 -11.72 -7.25 3.21
C VAL A 60 -12.55 -8.14 4.14
N LEU A 61 -11.90 -8.92 5.00
CA LEU A 61 -12.57 -9.79 5.97
C LEU A 61 -13.49 -9.00 6.91
N SER A 62 -12.91 -8.04 7.62
CA SER A 62 -13.63 -7.24 8.62
C SER A 62 -14.76 -6.40 8.01
N GLY A 63 -14.52 -5.75 6.88
CA GLY A 63 -15.52 -4.92 6.22
C GLY A 63 -16.75 -5.73 5.76
N SER A 64 -16.53 -6.96 5.29
CA SER A 64 -17.60 -7.82 4.79
C SER A 64 -18.41 -8.43 5.92
N ILE A 65 -17.73 -8.93 6.96
CA ILE A 65 -18.38 -9.45 8.18
C ILE A 65 -19.18 -8.34 8.88
N ALA A 66 -18.63 -7.14 9.02
CA ALA A 66 -19.33 -6.02 9.64
C ALA A 66 -20.61 -5.65 8.88
N LYS A 67 -20.55 -5.55 7.54
CA LYS A 67 -21.74 -5.28 6.72
C LYS A 67 -22.81 -6.36 6.88
N TYR A 68 -22.40 -7.63 6.91
CA TYR A 68 -23.30 -8.76 7.12
C TYR A 68 -24.01 -8.69 8.47
N PHE A 69 -23.28 -8.51 9.57
CA PHE A 69 -23.87 -8.41 10.91
C PHE A 69 -24.84 -7.23 11.05
N VAL A 70 -24.50 -6.06 10.50
CA VAL A 70 -25.41 -4.90 10.54
C VAL A 70 -26.71 -5.19 9.79
N ASN A 71 -26.62 -5.82 8.62
CA ASN A 71 -27.81 -6.21 7.84
C ASN A 71 -28.65 -7.27 8.56
N MET A 72 -28.00 -8.23 9.23
CA MET A 72 -28.66 -9.30 9.96
C MET A 72 -29.42 -8.77 11.19
N ILE A 73 -28.85 -7.83 11.94
CA ILE A 73 -29.47 -7.30 13.18
C ILE A 73 -30.58 -6.29 12.86
N LEU A 74 -30.37 -5.37 11.91
CA LEU A 74 -31.32 -4.27 11.63
C LEU A 74 -32.39 -4.63 10.58
N GLY A 75 -32.18 -5.68 9.79
CA GLY A 75 -33.05 -6.04 8.68
C GLY A 75 -33.14 -4.97 7.58
N SER A 76 -34.02 -5.19 6.60
CA SER A 76 -34.23 -4.30 5.46
C SER A 76 -35.18 -3.12 5.73
N GLY A 77 -35.91 -3.14 6.85
CA GLY A 77 -36.94 -2.15 7.20
C GLY A 77 -36.40 -0.81 7.72
N MET A 78 -35.19 -0.78 8.31
CA MET A 78 -34.61 0.42 8.93
C MET A 78 -33.47 1.01 8.08
N LYS A 79 -33.75 1.29 6.80
CA LYS A 79 -32.74 1.68 5.80
C LYS A 79 -31.83 2.84 6.25
N SER A 80 -32.39 3.92 6.79
CA SER A 80 -31.62 5.10 7.21
C SER A 80 -30.73 4.83 8.43
N VAL A 81 -31.22 4.08 9.42
CA VAL A 81 -30.43 3.73 10.62
C VAL A 81 -29.31 2.75 10.26
N SER A 82 -29.60 1.77 9.40
CA SER A 82 -28.59 0.84 8.86
C SER A 82 -27.47 1.58 8.13
N LEU A 83 -27.82 2.61 7.35
CA LEU A 83 -26.85 3.45 6.64
C LEU A 83 -25.93 4.20 7.62
N LEU A 84 -26.48 4.83 8.65
CA LEU A 84 -25.71 5.55 9.66
C LEU A 84 -24.76 4.63 10.43
N ILE A 85 -25.23 3.45 10.85
CA ILE A 85 -24.41 2.48 11.57
C ILE A 85 -23.28 1.95 10.68
N LYS A 86 -23.56 1.60 9.42
CA LYS A 86 -22.53 1.20 8.45
C LYS A 86 -21.48 2.30 8.26
N GLY A 87 -21.92 3.56 8.19
CA GLY A 87 -21.02 4.71 8.08
C GLY A 87 -20.11 4.87 9.28
N LEU A 88 -20.66 4.75 10.49
CA LEU A 88 -19.90 4.85 11.73
C LEU A 88 -18.89 3.70 11.87
N ILE A 89 -19.29 2.46 11.58
CA ILE A 89 -18.40 1.30 11.60
C ILE A 89 -17.31 1.45 10.53
N ALA A 90 -17.64 1.89 9.33
CA ALA A 90 -16.67 2.14 8.27
C ALA A 90 -15.67 3.23 8.68
N LEU A 91 -16.13 4.30 9.33
CA LEU A 91 -15.30 5.40 9.82
C LEU A 91 -14.30 4.91 10.87
N LEU A 92 -14.78 4.15 11.86
CA LEU A 92 -13.94 3.57 12.92
C LEU A 92 -12.94 2.55 12.34
N SER A 93 -13.39 1.71 11.40
CA SER A 93 -12.53 0.73 10.72
C SER A 93 -11.42 1.43 9.93
N LEU A 94 -11.76 2.43 9.12
CA LEU A 94 -10.77 3.21 8.36
C LEU A 94 -9.72 3.85 9.28
N TYR A 95 -10.15 4.42 10.41
CA TYR A 95 -9.24 5.01 11.37
C TYR A 95 -8.32 3.95 12.00
N TYR A 96 -8.88 2.81 12.42
CA TYR A 96 -8.11 1.69 12.97
C TYR A 96 -7.06 1.17 11.98
N PHE A 97 -7.46 0.87 10.75
CA PHE A 97 -6.54 0.40 9.71
C PHE A 97 -5.49 1.46 9.33
N ALA A 98 -5.81 2.75 9.41
CA ALA A 98 -4.82 3.80 9.23
C ALA A 98 -3.75 3.81 10.34
N GLN A 99 -4.11 3.46 11.58
CA GLN A 99 -3.11 3.30 12.65
C GLN A 99 -2.28 2.02 12.46
N LEU A 100 -2.91 0.91 12.06
CA LEU A 100 -2.19 -0.33 11.75
C LEU A 100 -1.19 -0.14 10.61
N GLY A 101 -1.59 0.56 9.55
CA GLY A 101 -0.68 0.90 8.44
C GLY A 101 0.50 1.75 8.90
N LYS A 102 0.29 2.72 9.80
CA LYS A 102 1.39 3.48 10.41
C LYS A 102 2.31 2.62 11.28
N ALA A 103 1.75 1.67 12.03
CA ALA A 103 2.52 0.81 12.92
C ALA A 103 3.40 -0.17 12.14
N THR A 104 2.83 -0.83 11.14
CA THR A 104 3.47 -1.91 10.36
C THR A 104 4.22 -1.43 9.12
N GLY A 105 3.84 -0.27 8.58
CA GLY A 105 4.27 0.18 7.26
C GLY A 105 3.42 -0.38 6.09
N GLY A 106 2.56 -1.35 6.35
CA GLY A 106 1.73 -1.95 5.33
C GLY A 106 0.60 -1.03 4.86
N SER A 107 -0.01 -1.39 3.73
CA SER A 107 -1.18 -0.78 3.14
C SER A 107 -2.16 -1.87 2.68
N TYR A 108 -3.45 -1.57 2.76
CA TYR A 108 -4.55 -2.42 2.28
C TYR A 108 -5.18 -1.87 0.99
N ASN A 109 -4.61 -0.78 0.44
CA ASN A 109 -5.12 -0.08 -0.72
C ASN A 109 -3.97 0.33 -1.66
N PRO A 110 -4.00 -0.10 -2.93
CA PRO A 110 -2.91 0.14 -3.88
C PRO A 110 -2.68 1.62 -4.22
N LEU A 111 -3.69 2.47 -4.10
CA LEU A 111 -3.69 3.80 -4.71
C LEU A 111 -2.59 4.70 -4.13
N LEU A 112 -2.50 4.81 -2.80
CA LEU A 112 -1.55 5.74 -2.21
C LEU A 112 -0.10 5.24 -2.28
N ILE A 113 0.12 3.91 -2.19
CA ILE A 113 1.46 3.35 -2.37
C ILE A 113 1.94 3.52 -3.81
N LEU A 114 1.06 3.35 -4.80
CA LEU A 114 1.36 3.60 -6.21
C LEU A 114 1.67 5.08 -6.45
N CYS A 115 0.86 5.98 -5.87
CA CYS A 115 1.06 7.42 -6.00
C CYS A 115 2.44 7.89 -5.49
N TYR A 116 2.96 7.26 -4.44
CA TYR A 116 4.29 7.56 -3.90
C TYR A 116 5.41 6.87 -4.65
N ALA A 117 5.16 5.66 -5.16
CA ALA A 117 6.12 4.89 -5.96
C ALA A 117 6.53 5.59 -7.25
N ILE A 118 5.65 6.43 -7.80
CA ILE A 118 5.93 7.30 -8.95
C ILE A 118 6.87 8.41 -8.45
N SER A 119 8.15 8.06 -8.38
CA SER A 119 9.28 8.88 -7.95
C SER A 119 10.41 8.69 -8.97
N ASP A 120 11.52 9.42 -8.82
CA ASP A 120 12.69 9.26 -9.70
C ASP A 120 13.43 7.92 -9.51
N ASN A 121 12.95 7.05 -8.60
CA ASN A 121 13.52 5.73 -8.34
C ASN A 121 12.69 4.61 -9.01
N PHE A 122 13.16 4.14 -10.16
CA PHE A 122 12.51 3.07 -10.91
C PHE A 122 12.49 1.71 -10.18
N LEU A 123 13.52 1.38 -9.38
CA LEU A 123 13.55 0.12 -8.63
C LEU A 123 12.50 0.11 -7.51
N GLU A 124 12.29 1.25 -6.85
CA GLU A 124 11.23 1.38 -5.84
C GLU A 124 9.84 1.31 -6.50
N PHE A 125 9.68 1.89 -7.68
CA PHE A 125 8.47 1.73 -8.48
C PHE A 125 8.18 0.25 -8.79
N LEU A 126 9.17 -0.49 -9.30
CA LEU A 126 9.02 -1.93 -9.59
C LEU A 126 8.71 -2.73 -8.33
N TYR A 127 9.39 -2.45 -7.22
CA TYR A 127 9.13 -3.11 -5.94
C TYR A 127 7.67 -2.92 -5.47
N VAL A 128 7.11 -1.72 -5.66
CA VAL A 128 5.70 -1.46 -5.33
C VAL A 128 4.75 -2.18 -6.28
N VAL A 129 4.96 -2.08 -7.60
CA VAL A 129 4.05 -2.64 -8.62
C VAL A 129 4.13 -4.16 -8.72
N LEU A 130 5.30 -4.76 -8.48
CA LEU A 130 5.52 -6.20 -8.61
C LEU A 130 5.52 -6.95 -7.27
N GLY A 131 5.73 -6.26 -6.14
CA GLY A 131 5.73 -6.86 -4.81
C GLY A 131 4.51 -6.45 -3.99
N ARG A 132 4.45 -5.16 -3.62
CA ARG A 132 3.47 -4.65 -2.65
C ARG A 132 2.02 -4.72 -3.15
N ILE A 133 1.74 -4.25 -4.37
CA ILE A 133 0.38 -4.27 -4.94
C ILE A 133 -0.12 -5.72 -5.13
N PRO A 134 0.66 -6.64 -5.73
CA PRO A 134 0.26 -8.05 -5.83
C PRO A 134 -0.01 -8.68 -4.47
N ALA A 135 0.80 -8.41 -3.45
CA ALA A 135 0.55 -8.90 -2.09
C ALA A 135 -0.81 -8.45 -1.54
N GLN A 136 -1.21 -7.19 -1.79
CA GLN A 136 -2.55 -6.72 -1.40
C GLN A 136 -3.66 -7.43 -2.17
N VAL A 137 -3.48 -7.65 -3.47
CA VAL A 137 -4.46 -8.38 -4.30
C VAL A 137 -4.63 -9.81 -3.78
N ILE A 138 -3.52 -10.53 -3.54
CA ILE A 138 -3.54 -11.89 -3.01
C ILE A 138 -4.18 -11.92 -1.62
N GLY A 139 -3.85 -10.97 -0.73
CA GLY A 139 -4.50 -10.86 0.58
C GLY A 139 -6.02 -10.66 0.49
N SER A 140 -6.47 -9.83 -0.45
CA SER A 140 -7.90 -9.64 -0.73
C SER A 140 -8.56 -10.91 -1.26
N ILE A 141 -7.93 -11.63 -2.20
CA ILE A 141 -8.43 -12.92 -2.72
C ILE A 141 -8.58 -13.95 -1.59
N MET A 142 -7.55 -14.10 -0.76
CA MET A 142 -7.55 -15.05 0.35
C MET A 142 -8.63 -14.72 1.39
N ALA A 143 -8.89 -13.44 1.64
CA ALA A 143 -9.97 -13.02 2.52
C ALA A 143 -11.35 -13.38 1.95
N VAL A 144 -11.59 -13.12 0.66
CA VAL A 144 -12.86 -13.47 0.01
C VAL A 144 -13.06 -14.98 -0.02
N TRP A 145 -12.01 -15.75 -0.33
CA TRP A 145 -12.06 -17.21 -0.26
C TRP A 145 -12.45 -17.70 1.14
N PHE A 146 -11.83 -17.13 2.19
CA PHE A 146 -12.19 -17.47 3.56
C PHE A 146 -13.64 -17.10 3.91
N ILE A 147 -14.12 -15.91 3.48
CA ILE A 147 -15.52 -15.50 3.68
C ILE A 147 -16.48 -16.45 2.98
N ASN A 148 -16.19 -16.87 1.74
CA ASN A 148 -17.03 -17.80 0.98
C ASN A 148 -17.24 -19.13 1.72
N VAL A 149 -16.18 -19.65 2.34
CA VAL A 149 -16.22 -20.91 3.08
C VAL A 149 -16.87 -20.74 4.45
N ALA A 150 -16.47 -19.71 5.22
CA ALA A 150 -16.87 -19.56 6.61
C ALA A 150 -18.22 -18.83 6.79
N PHE A 151 -18.56 -17.92 5.87
CA PHE A 151 -19.72 -17.04 5.94
C PHE A 151 -20.41 -16.89 4.57
N PRO A 152 -20.97 -17.96 3.99
CA PRO A 152 -21.54 -17.93 2.64
C PRO A 152 -22.67 -16.90 2.47
N ALA A 153 -23.48 -16.67 3.52
CA ALA A 153 -24.51 -15.65 3.51
C ALA A 153 -23.94 -14.21 3.45
N ALA A 154 -22.77 -13.97 4.07
CA ALA A 154 -22.06 -12.70 3.96
C ALA A 154 -21.48 -12.51 2.56
N ALA A 155 -20.95 -13.58 1.96
CA ALA A 155 -20.37 -13.53 0.63
C ALA A 155 -21.40 -13.21 -0.46
N ALA A 156 -22.59 -13.82 -0.38
CA ALA A 156 -23.67 -13.59 -1.35
C ALA A 156 -24.10 -12.12 -1.44
N ALA A 157 -23.99 -11.36 -0.33
CA ALA A 157 -24.38 -9.96 -0.24
C ALA A 157 -23.22 -8.97 -0.49
N ALA A 158 -22.04 -9.46 -0.89
CA ALA A 158 -20.82 -8.66 -0.96
C ALA A 158 -20.25 -8.53 -2.38
N GLY A 159 -19.24 -7.67 -2.50
CA GLY A 159 -18.56 -7.32 -3.74
C GLY A 159 -19.09 -6.06 -4.42
N PRO A 160 -18.42 -5.62 -5.50
CA PRO A 160 -18.87 -4.50 -6.30
C PRO A 160 -20.18 -4.80 -7.00
N HIS A 161 -21.03 -3.78 -7.14
CA HIS A 161 -22.16 -3.81 -8.06
C HIS A 161 -22.12 -2.53 -8.88
N LEU A 162 -22.02 -2.70 -10.19
CA LEU A 162 -22.14 -1.61 -11.14
C LEU A 162 -23.61 -1.49 -11.55
N ASN A 163 -24.20 -0.30 -11.37
CA ASN A 163 -25.60 0.00 -11.72
C ASN A 163 -25.73 0.87 -12.98
N ILE A 164 -24.60 1.41 -13.48
CA ILE A 164 -24.52 2.29 -14.64
C ILE A 164 -23.65 1.67 -15.74
N ASP A 165 -23.58 2.31 -16.91
CA ASP A 165 -22.71 1.82 -17.97
C ASP A 165 -21.21 1.84 -17.56
N VAL A 166 -20.41 1.01 -18.22
CA VAL A 166 -18.98 0.84 -17.91
C VAL A 166 -18.20 2.16 -18.01
N ASN A 167 -18.51 3.01 -18.99
CA ASN A 167 -17.77 4.25 -19.21
C ASN A 167 -18.08 5.27 -18.12
N SER A 168 -19.36 5.48 -17.82
CA SER A 168 -19.79 6.33 -16.73
C SER A 168 -19.32 5.79 -15.38
N GLY A 169 -19.34 4.47 -15.19
CA GLY A 169 -18.79 3.80 -14.02
C GLY A 169 -17.32 4.11 -13.80
N ALA A 170 -16.51 3.94 -14.86
CA ALA A 170 -15.09 4.25 -14.85
C ALA A 170 -14.85 5.73 -14.53
N LEU A 171 -15.61 6.64 -15.13
CA LEU A 171 -15.54 8.07 -14.84
C LEU A 171 -15.83 8.36 -13.36
N VAL A 172 -16.90 7.77 -12.80
CA VAL A 172 -17.28 7.96 -11.39
C VAL A 172 -16.19 7.44 -10.45
N GLU A 173 -15.76 6.18 -10.56
CA GLU A 173 -14.70 5.64 -9.70
C GLU A 173 -13.38 6.40 -9.87
N GLY A 174 -13.04 6.81 -11.10
CA GLY A 174 -11.88 7.65 -11.39
C GLY A 174 -11.95 9.00 -10.66
N LEU A 175 -13.07 9.72 -10.74
CA LEU A 175 -13.25 11.01 -10.05
C LEU A 175 -13.23 10.87 -8.52
N LEU A 176 -13.91 9.86 -7.98
CA LEU A 176 -13.87 9.54 -6.54
C LEU A 176 -12.43 9.29 -6.09
N THR A 177 -11.67 8.54 -6.90
CA THR A 177 -10.26 8.24 -6.66
C THR A 177 -9.38 9.50 -6.75
N CYS A 178 -9.56 10.33 -7.77
CA CYS A 178 -8.87 11.62 -7.88
C CYS A 178 -9.04 12.46 -6.62
N PHE A 179 -10.28 12.60 -6.13
CA PHE A 179 -10.56 13.39 -4.94
C PHE A 179 -9.83 12.85 -3.71
N ILE A 180 -9.94 11.54 -3.43
CA ILE A 180 -9.32 10.97 -2.22
C ILE A 180 -7.78 10.99 -2.29
N VAL A 181 -7.18 10.83 -3.47
CA VAL A 181 -5.73 10.92 -3.67
C VAL A 181 -5.25 12.37 -3.50
N ILE A 182 -5.87 13.35 -4.16
CA ILE A 182 -5.54 14.79 -3.99
C ILE A 182 -5.64 15.18 -2.52
N LEU A 183 -6.75 14.85 -1.85
CA LEU A 183 -6.96 15.16 -0.45
C LEU A 183 -5.87 14.51 0.43
N SER A 184 -5.51 13.26 0.13
CA SER A 184 -4.48 12.53 0.85
C SER A 184 -3.11 13.19 0.74
N LEU A 185 -2.73 13.65 -0.45
CA LEU A 185 -1.49 14.37 -0.70
C LEU A 185 -1.47 15.75 -0.04
N ARG A 186 -2.56 16.53 -0.16
CA ARG A 186 -2.67 17.87 0.43
C ARG A 186 -2.56 17.84 1.96
N LEU A 187 -3.25 16.91 2.61
CA LEU A 187 -3.22 16.80 4.06
C LEU A 187 -1.85 16.35 4.59
N ASN A 188 -1.11 15.53 3.83
CA ASN A 188 0.22 15.08 4.22
C ASN A 188 1.26 16.21 4.27
N LYS A 189 0.96 17.42 3.77
CA LYS A 189 1.86 18.58 3.86
C LYS A 189 1.96 19.22 5.25
N PHE A 190 0.93 19.12 6.09
CA PHE A 190 0.95 19.77 7.40
C PHE A 190 1.71 18.91 8.44
N PRO A 191 2.07 19.41 9.63
CA PRO A 191 2.47 18.59 10.78
C PRO A 191 1.28 18.32 11.72
N SER A 192 1.05 17.04 12.08
CA SER A 192 0.04 16.46 13.01
C SER A 192 -0.65 15.23 12.39
N SER A 193 -0.65 14.08 13.07
CA SER A 193 -0.98 12.80 12.41
C SER A 193 -2.44 12.35 12.57
N SER A 194 -3.10 12.63 13.70
CA SER A 194 -4.45 12.08 13.98
C SER A 194 -5.59 12.87 13.33
N LYS A 195 -5.62 14.21 13.44
CA LYS A 195 -6.70 15.05 12.89
C LYS A 195 -6.89 14.85 11.39
N LYS A 196 -5.79 14.75 10.64
CA LYS A 196 -5.82 14.52 9.20
C LYS A 196 -6.28 13.12 8.84
N THR A 197 -5.83 12.13 9.61
CA THR A 197 -6.28 10.76 9.43
C THR A 197 -7.80 10.73 9.59
N TRP A 198 -8.33 11.43 10.59
CA TRP A 198 -9.76 11.58 10.79
C TRP A 198 -10.46 12.24 9.59
N ILE A 199 -9.95 13.38 9.10
CA ILE A 199 -10.50 14.06 7.90
C ILE A 199 -10.49 13.13 6.67
N LYS A 200 -9.39 12.40 6.42
CA LYS A 200 -9.31 11.43 5.33
C LYS A 200 -10.34 10.31 5.47
N CYS A 201 -10.54 9.79 6.67
CA CYS A 201 -11.52 8.75 6.93
C CYS A 201 -12.94 9.25 6.69
N VAL A 202 -13.30 10.43 7.23
CA VAL A 202 -14.60 11.06 7.00
C VAL A 202 -14.85 11.29 5.50
N ALA A 203 -13.89 11.88 4.79
CA ALA A 203 -14.00 12.11 3.36
C ALA A 203 -14.19 10.80 2.57
N LYS A 204 -13.45 9.74 2.92
CA LYS A 204 -13.59 8.43 2.27
C LYS A 204 -14.95 7.80 2.52
N VAL A 205 -15.53 7.95 3.71
CA VAL A 205 -16.91 7.48 4.00
C VAL A 205 -17.94 8.27 3.20
N ILE A 206 -17.81 9.59 3.12
CA ILE A 206 -18.72 10.44 2.32
C ILE A 206 -18.66 10.06 0.84
N LEU A 207 -17.46 9.92 0.28
CA LEU A 207 -17.28 9.47 -1.11
C LEU A 207 -17.80 8.06 -1.34
N HIS A 208 -17.60 7.14 -0.38
CA HIS A 208 -18.15 5.80 -0.47
C HIS A 208 -19.67 5.84 -0.57
N PHE A 209 -20.34 6.65 0.25
CA PHE A 209 -21.79 6.83 0.13
C PHE A 209 -22.20 7.47 -1.19
N LEU A 210 -21.46 8.46 -1.67
CA LEU A 210 -21.74 9.13 -2.94
C LEU A 210 -21.63 8.18 -4.14
N GLY A 211 -20.63 7.29 -4.15
CA GLY A 211 -20.46 6.27 -5.20
C GLY A 211 -21.28 4.99 -4.97
N SER A 212 -21.83 4.78 -3.78
CA SER A 212 -22.47 3.51 -3.41
C SER A 212 -23.65 3.12 -4.30
N HIS A 213 -24.39 4.11 -4.81
CA HIS A 213 -25.56 3.87 -5.65
C HIS A 213 -25.21 3.60 -7.11
N THR A 214 -24.05 4.06 -7.60
CA THR A 214 -23.65 3.98 -9.01
C THR A 214 -22.66 2.84 -9.25
N THR A 215 -21.54 2.84 -8.53
CA THR A 215 -20.42 1.90 -8.70
C THR A 215 -20.16 1.07 -7.45
N GLY A 216 -20.80 1.37 -6.32
CA GLY A 216 -20.46 0.81 -5.02
C GLY A 216 -19.37 1.60 -4.29
N GLY A 217 -18.76 2.61 -4.93
CA GLY A 217 -17.82 3.55 -4.32
C GLY A 217 -16.62 2.88 -3.64
N ILE A 218 -15.99 1.92 -4.31
CA ILE A 218 -14.98 1.05 -3.67
C ILE A 218 -13.67 1.80 -3.44
N MET A 219 -13.19 2.54 -4.45
CA MET A 219 -11.92 3.27 -4.39
C MET A 219 -10.77 2.40 -3.83
N ASN A 220 -10.76 1.11 -4.19
CA ASN A 220 -9.77 0.13 -3.75
C ASN A 220 -9.67 -1.04 -4.76
N PRO A 221 -8.73 -0.96 -5.72
CA PRO A 221 -8.56 -2.00 -6.74
C PRO A 221 -8.29 -3.39 -6.17
N ALA A 222 -7.50 -3.52 -5.09
CA ALA A 222 -7.19 -4.83 -4.50
C ALA A 222 -8.45 -5.51 -3.95
N SER A 223 -9.26 -4.78 -3.20
CA SER A 223 -10.52 -5.31 -2.65
C SER A 223 -11.53 -5.63 -3.74
N ALA A 224 -11.65 -4.78 -4.78
CA ALA A 224 -12.54 -5.05 -5.89
C ALA A 224 -12.12 -6.32 -6.66
N PHE A 225 -10.83 -6.45 -6.94
CA PHE A 225 -10.28 -7.62 -7.62
C PHE A 225 -10.51 -8.91 -6.83
N GLY A 226 -10.31 -8.90 -5.50
CA GLY A 226 -10.56 -10.07 -4.65
C GLY A 226 -11.99 -10.63 -4.80
N TRP A 227 -12.99 -9.74 -4.82
CA TRP A 227 -14.38 -10.14 -5.05
C TRP A 227 -14.65 -10.60 -6.48
N ALA A 228 -14.09 -9.90 -7.48
CA ALA A 228 -14.25 -10.27 -8.88
C ALA A 228 -13.60 -11.63 -9.20
N TYR A 229 -12.45 -11.92 -8.58
CA TYR A 229 -11.75 -13.19 -8.75
C TYR A 229 -12.59 -14.36 -8.23
N ALA A 230 -13.14 -14.23 -7.02
CA ALA A 230 -13.96 -15.26 -6.41
C ALA A 230 -15.29 -15.53 -7.13
N LYS A 231 -15.80 -14.56 -7.90
CA LYS A 231 -17.00 -14.70 -8.74
C LYS A 231 -16.69 -15.15 -10.17
N GLU A 232 -15.42 -15.39 -10.51
CA GLU A 232 -14.96 -15.66 -11.87
C GLU A 232 -15.25 -14.51 -12.86
N GLU A 233 -15.45 -13.29 -12.33
CA GLU A 233 -15.79 -12.09 -13.12
C GLU A 233 -14.57 -11.18 -13.35
N HIS A 234 -13.40 -11.54 -12.84
CA HIS A 234 -12.19 -10.69 -12.86
C HIS A 234 -11.70 -10.27 -14.25
N VAL A 235 -12.11 -10.98 -15.31
CA VAL A 235 -11.78 -10.64 -16.71
C VAL A 235 -12.84 -9.76 -17.38
N ARG A 236 -13.99 -9.54 -16.74
CA ARG A 236 -15.05 -8.70 -17.32
C ARG A 236 -14.62 -7.24 -17.39
N LYS A 237 -15.05 -6.57 -18.46
CA LYS A 237 -14.77 -5.16 -18.73
C LYS A 237 -15.19 -4.24 -17.58
N GLU A 238 -16.28 -4.55 -16.90
CA GLU A 238 -16.73 -3.81 -15.72
C GLU A 238 -15.64 -3.77 -14.64
N HIS A 239 -15.14 -4.94 -14.23
CA HIS A 239 -14.15 -5.01 -13.15
C HIS A 239 -12.79 -4.46 -13.58
N LEU A 240 -12.37 -4.78 -14.80
CA LEU A 240 -11.09 -4.32 -15.32
C LEU A 240 -11.09 -2.80 -15.54
N CYS A 241 -12.09 -2.24 -16.25
CA CYS A 241 -12.12 -0.82 -16.57
C CYS A 241 -12.52 0.05 -15.38
N VAL A 242 -13.58 -0.33 -14.64
CA VAL A 242 -14.18 0.53 -13.62
C VAL A 242 -13.42 0.46 -12.30
N TYR A 243 -13.10 -0.74 -11.83
CA TYR A 243 -12.56 -0.91 -10.48
C TYR A 243 -11.04 -1.09 -10.43
N CYS A 244 -10.40 -1.48 -11.55
CA CYS A 244 -8.96 -1.61 -11.64
C CYS A 244 -8.32 -0.42 -12.36
N LEU A 245 -8.61 -0.24 -13.65
CA LEU A 245 -7.95 0.76 -14.49
C LEU A 245 -8.30 2.19 -14.08
N ALA A 246 -9.58 2.55 -13.96
CA ALA A 246 -9.94 3.94 -13.68
C ALA A 246 -9.34 4.50 -12.36
N PRO A 247 -9.35 3.79 -11.22
CA PRO A 247 -8.67 4.24 -10.01
C PRO A 247 -7.14 4.33 -10.17
N ILE A 248 -6.52 3.40 -10.91
CA ILE A 248 -5.08 3.42 -11.20
C ILE A 248 -4.73 4.63 -12.06
N GLU A 249 -5.41 4.83 -13.18
CA GLU A 249 -5.22 5.96 -14.09
C GLU A 249 -5.40 7.30 -13.38
N ALA A 250 -6.46 7.45 -12.60
CA ALA A 250 -6.68 8.62 -11.74
C ALA A 250 -5.48 8.86 -10.82
N THR A 251 -4.97 7.83 -10.17
CA THR A 251 -3.80 7.92 -9.28
C THR A 251 -2.54 8.32 -10.04
N LEU A 252 -2.28 7.72 -11.20
CA LEU A 252 -1.13 8.04 -12.05
C LEU A 252 -1.19 9.50 -12.52
N LEU A 253 -2.36 9.95 -12.96
CA LEU A 253 -2.58 11.33 -13.40
C LEU A 253 -2.29 12.34 -12.28
N ILE A 254 -2.80 12.09 -11.06
CA ILE A 254 -2.53 12.97 -9.93
C ILE A 254 -1.06 12.95 -9.52
N ALA A 255 -0.39 11.79 -9.56
CA ALA A 255 1.02 11.70 -9.26
C ALA A 255 1.88 12.46 -10.28
N TRP A 256 1.53 12.38 -11.58
CA TRP A 256 2.16 13.12 -12.66
C TRP A 256 1.93 14.62 -12.52
N ILE A 257 0.69 15.08 -12.35
CA ILE A 257 0.37 16.49 -12.09
C ILE A 257 1.15 16.99 -10.87
N GLY A 258 1.20 16.19 -9.80
CA GLY A 258 1.98 16.50 -8.61
C GLY A 258 3.46 16.71 -8.90
N SER A 259 4.06 15.91 -9.79
CA SER A 259 5.48 16.08 -10.16
C SER A 259 5.77 17.40 -10.90
N LEU A 260 4.77 18.02 -11.54
CA LEU A 260 4.91 19.33 -12.19
C LEU A 260 5.01 20.49 -11.18
N PHE A 261 4.66 20.26 -9.90
CA PHE A 261 4.66 21.29 -8.86
C PHE A 261 5.75 21.00 -7.80
N PRO A 262 6.79 21.87 -7.66
CA PRO A 262 7.92 21.64 -6.74
C PRO A 262 7.54 21.42 -5.26
N ASP A 263 6.43 22.02 -4.83
CA ASP A 263 5.89 21.87 -3.47
C ASP A 263 5.33 20.47 -3.17
N PHE A 264 5.12 19.62 -4.18
CA PHE A 264 4.67 18.24 -4.02
C PHE A 264 5.84 17.26 -3.89
N THR A 265 6.95 17.52 -4.58
CA THR A 265 8.18 16.71 -4.53
C THR A 265 8.89 16.75 -3.18
N LYS A 266 8.86 17.89 -2.46
CA LYS A 266 9.55 18.05 -1.16
C LYS A 266 8.97 17.16 -0.04
N HIS A 267 7.65 16.88 -0.08
CA HIS A 267 6.96 16.07 0.93
C HIS A 267 6.85 14.58 0.60
N ARG A 268 7.01 14.20 -0.69
CA ARG A 268 7.16 12.79 -1.10
C ARG A 268 8.40 12.17 -0.43
N ARG A 269 9.52 12.90 -0.41
CA ARG A 269 10.79 12.49 0.22
C ARG A 269 10.73 12.32 1.75
N LEU A 270 9.84 13.03 2.45
CA LEU A 270 9.66 12.91 3.90
C LEU A 270 8.94 11.61 4.30
N HIS A 271 8.07 11.08 3.44
CA HIS A 271 7.46 9.77 3.63
C HIS A 271 8.50 8.65 3.46
N ASP A 272 9.43 8.81 2.52
CA ASP A 272 10.54 7.88 2.30
C ASP A 272 11.53 7.85 3.48
N THR A 273 11.80 9.01 4.12
CA THR A 273 12.62 9.07 5.34
C THR A 273 11.92 8.37 6.51
N GLN A 274 10.61 8.59 6.67
CA GLN A 274 9.84 7.98 7.75
C GLN A 274 9.69 6.45 7.62
N TYR A 275 9.88 5.89 6.42
CA TYR A 275 9.97 4.45 6.19
C TYR A 275 11.40 3.92 6.26
N LYS A 276 12.40 4.67 5.79
CA LYS A 276 13.82 4.35 5.97
C LYS A 276 14.19 4.21 7.44
N ASP A 277 13.74 5.13 8.29
CA ASP A 277 13.99 5.10 9.75
C ASP A 277 13.28 3.94 10.49
N LYS A 278 12.45 3.15 9.79
CA LYS A 278 11.82 1.92 10.32
C LYS A 278 12.39 0.64 9.70
N ILE A 279 13.22 0.81 8.67
CA ILE A 279 13.88 -0.25 7.90
C ILE A 279 15.33 -0.42 8.41
N GLU A 280 15.94 0.66 8.92
CA GLU A 280 17.11 0.68 9.82
C GLU A 280 16.69 0.42 11.28
#